data_AF-A0A7W2P9Q5-F1
#
_entry.id   AF-A0A7W2P9Q5-F1
#
_cell.length_a   1.000
_cell.length_b   1.000
_cell.length_c   1.000
_cell.angle_alpha   90.00
_cell.angle_beta   90.00
_cell.angle_gamma   90.00
#
_symmetry.space_group_name_H-M   'P 1'
#
loop_
_entity.id
_entity.type
_entity.pdbx_description
1 polymer ?
#
loop_
_entity_poly.entity_id
_entity_poly.type
_entity_poly.pdbx_seq_one_letter_code
_entity_poly.pdbx_strand_id
1 'polypeptide(L)'
;MKSPQALTLIVALVFSVAIYFLANSSVFELTSMSVAVVAFVCAFIAPLIGKAETNAQEADTSISTLYVGNLPYRANEAAVRELFSEYGQVQSVRLMKDKHTGKRRGFGFVEISAADAEQAVLSLNDSEFQQRTLKVREAKERPEQIVE
;
A
#
# COMPACT_ATOMS: atom_id res chain seq x y z
N MET A 1 14.62 -33.05 -36.71
CA MET A 1 13.33 -33.04 -35.98
C MET A 1 13.65 -33.11 -34.49
N LYS A 2 13.85 -31.96 -33.83
CA LYS A 2 14.16 -31.92 -32.38
C LYS A 2 12.83 -31.91 -31.65
N SER A 3 12.51 -33.01 -30.96
CA SER A 3 11.19 -33.22 -30.37
C SER A 3 10.93 -32.19 -29.25
N PRO A 4 9.74 -31.57 -29.21
CA PRO A 4 9.40 -30.55 -28.22
C PRO A 4 9.43 -31.06 -26.77
N GLN A 5 9.41 -32.39 -26.59
CA GLN A 5 9.42 -33.02 -25.27
C GLN A 5 10.74 -32.87 -24.51
N ALA A 6 11.88 -32.75 -25.21
CA ALA A 6 13.18 -32.57 -24.53
C ALA A 6 13.30 -31.19 -23.88
N LEU A 7 12.72 -30.15 -24.51
CA LEU A 7 12.75 -28.79 -24.00
C LEU A 7 11.83 -28.62 -22.79
N THR A 8 10.64 -29.23 -22.82
CA THR A 8 9.74 -29.26 -21.66
C THR A 8 10.39 -29.95 -20.46
N LEU A 9 11.14 -31.04 -20.69
CA LEU A 9 11.86 -31.74 -19.61
C LEU A 9 12.99 -30.88 -19.02
N ILE A 10 13.74 -30.16 -19.85
CA ILE A 10 14.82 -29.28 -19.37
C ILE A 10 14.23 -28.12 -18.56
N VAL A 11 13.17 -27.47 -19.05
CA VAL A 11 12.51 -26.36 -18.36
C VAL A 11 11.90 -26.83 -17.02
N ALA A 12 11.23 -27.98 -17.02
CA ALA A 12 10.66 -28.56 -15.81
C ALA A 12 11.75 -28.94 -14.78
N LEU A 13 12.90 -29.45 -15.24
CA LEU A 13 14.02 -29.80 -14.38
C LEU A 13 14.66 -28.56 -13.74
N VAL A 14 14.83 -27.47 -14.49
CA VAL A 14 15.34 -26.20 -13.96
C VAL A 14 14.39 -25.59 -12.93
N PHE A 15 13.07 -25.59 -13.21
CA PHE A 15 12.06 -25.08 -12.28
C PHE A 15 11.99 -25.92 -11.01
N SER A 16 12.07 -27.25 -11.13
CA SER A 16 12.07 -28.19 -10.01
C SER A 16 13.29 -28.00 -9.10
N VAL A 17 14.48 -27.80 -9.69
CA VAL A 17 15.72 -27.51 -8.94
C VAL A 17 15.66 -26.14 -8.25
N ALA A 18 15.10 -25.13 -8.91
CA ALA A 18 14.92 -23.79 -8.32
C ALA A 18 13.92 -23.81 -7.15
N ILE A 19 12.80 -24.53 -7.29
CA ILE A 19 11.80 -24.71 -6.22
C ILE A 19 12.39 -25.53 -5.06
N TYR A 20 13.14 -26.58 -5.34
CA TYR A 20 13.84 -27.34 -4.31
C TYR A 20 14.84 -26.47 -3.54
N PHE A 21 15.58 -25.60 -4.23
CA PHE A 21 16.49 -24.64 -3.58
C PHE A 21 15.74 -23.56 -2.77
N LEU A 22 14.60 -23.07 -3.27
CA LEU A 22 13.73 -22.13 -2.52
C LEU A 22 13.12 -22.78 -1.28
N ALA A 23 12.66 -24.02 -1.38
CA ALA A 23 11.98 -24.73 -0.30
C ALA A 23 12.95 -25.23 0.78
N ASN A 24 14.21 -25.50 0.41
CA ASN A 24 15.22 -26.07 1.32
C ASN A 24 16.25 -25.04 1.84
N SER A 25 16.13 -23.75 1.48
CA SER A 25 16.98 -22.68 2.01
C SER A 25 16.38 -22.08 3.28
N SER A 26 16.70 -22.70 4.42
CA SER A 26 16.52 -22.16 5.77
C SER A 26 17.50 -21.02 6.12
N VAL A 27 17.99 -20.29 5.11
CA VAL A 27 18.92 -19.16 5.25
C VAL A 27 18.61 -18.10 4.22
N PHE A 28 17.48 -17.40 4.39
CA PHE A 28 17.36 -16.03 3.88
C PHE A 28 18.04 -15.07 4.86
N GLU A 29 19.30 -15.34 5.16
CA GLU A 29 20.21 -14.38 5.79
C GLU A 29 20.85 -13.62 4.64
N LEU A 30 20.66 -12.29 4.61
CA LEU A 30 21.12 -11.37 3.56
C LEU A 30 22.65 -11.30 3.51
N THR A 31 23.30 -12.39 3.09
CA THR A 31 24.72 -12.34 2.80
C THR A 31 24.93 -11.50 1.55
N SER A 32 25.96 -10.67 1.57
CA SER A 32 26.33 -9.76 0.48
C SER A 32 26.47 -10.48 -0.87
N MET A 33 26.81 -11.77 -0.85
CA MET A 33 26.93 -12.61 -2.04
C MET A 33 25.56 -12.94 -2.65
N SER A 34 24.57 -13.31 -1.85
CA SER A 34 23.20 -13.56 -2.34
C SER A 34 22.55 -12.29 -2.91
N VAL A 35 22.78 -11.13 -2.27
CA VAL A 35 22.29 -9.84 -2.80
C VAL A 35 22.97 -9.48 -4.12
N ALA A 36 24.27 -9.71 -4.24
CA ALA A 36 25.01 -9.46 -5.48
C ALA A 36 24.54 -10.36 -6.64
N VAL A 37 24.28 -11.65 -6.38
CA VAL A 37 23.77 -12.58 -7.39
C VAL A 37 22.36 -12.19 -7.83
N VAL A 38 21.47 -11.85 -6.88
CA VAL A 38 20.11 -11.39 -7.20
C VAL A 38 20.15 -10.07 -7.99
N ALA A 39 20.98 -9.11 -7.59
CA ALA A 39 21.14 -7.85 -8.33
C ALA A 39 21.67 -8.06 -9.75
N PHE A 40 22.61 -9.01 -9.93
CA PHE A 40 23.16 -9.34 -11.24
C PHE A 40 22.13 -10.02 -12.14
N VAL A 41 21.33 -10.95 -11.58
CA VAL A 41 20.23 -11.61 -12.29
C VAL A 41 19.13 -10.59 -12.65
N CYS A 42 18.74 -9.72 -11.71
CA CYS A 42 17.79 -8.64 -11.96
C CYS A 42 18.30 -7.66 -13.03
N ALA A 43 19.58 -7.29 -13.04
CA ALA A 43 20.14 -6.37 -14.05
C ALA A 43 20.12 -6.95 -15.48
N PHE A 44 20.30 -8.26 -15.62
CA PHE A 44 20.27 -8.94 -16.93
C PHE A 44 18.84 -9.27 -17.40
N ILE A 45 17.90 -9.49 -16.47
CA ILE A 45 16.49 -9.72 -16.80
C ILE A 45 15.72 -8.39 -16.93
N ALA A 46 16.16 -7.30 -16.28
CA ALA A 46 15.54 -5.97 -16.32
C ALA A 46 15.28 -5.41 -17.74
N PRO A 47 16.20 -5.52 -18.72
CA PRO A 47 15.92 -5.05 -20.08
C PRO A 47 14.92 -5.95 -20.85
N LEU A 48 14.60 -7.14 -20.34
CA LEU A 48 13.60 -8.07 -20.89
C LEU A 48 12.23 -7.99 -20.20
N ILE A 49 12.20 -7.53 -18.95
CA ILE A 49 10.96 -7.16 -18.25
C ILE A 49 10.67 -5.71 -18.64
N GLY A 50 9.98 -5.55 -19.77
CA GLY A 50 9.49 -4.26 -20.22
C GLY A 50 8.84 -3.53 -19.06
N LYS A 51 9.38 -2.35 -18.73
CA LYS A 51 8.77 -1.32 -17.87
C LYS A 51 7.84 -1.93 -16.80
N ALA A 52 8.41 -2.54 -15.76
CA ALA A 52 7.71 -2.64 -14.49
C ALA A 52 7.62 -1.22 -13.91
N GLU A 53 6.77 -0.41 -14.53
CA GLU A 53 6.11 0.67 -13.82
C GLU A 53 5.51 -0.02 -12.59
N THR A 54 5.91 0.44 -11.40
CA THR A 54 5.16 0.21 -10.17
C THR A 54 3.80 0.86 -10.39
N ASN A 55 2.98 0.17 -11.17
CA ASN A 55 1.62 0.52 -11.49
C ASN A 55 0.90 0.18 -10.19
N ALA A 56 0.82 1.20 -9.32
CA ALA A 56 -0.11 1.23 -8.21
C ALA A 56 -1.43 0.76 -8.82
N GLN A 57 -1.77 -0.47 -8.47
CA GLN A 57 -2.82 -1.25 -9.09
C GLN A 57 -4.09 -0.39 -9.13
N GLU A 58 -4.42 0.15 -10.30
CA GLU A 58 -5.77 0.59 -10.66
C GLU A 58 -6.62 -0.68 -10.73
N ALA A 59 -6.80 -1.33 -9.58
CA ALA A 59 -8.00 -2.08 -9.35
C ALA A 59 -9.09 -1.01 -9.31
N ASP A 60 -10.07 -1.16 -10.20
CA ASP A 60 -11.34 -0.44 -10.27
C ASP A 60 -12.12 -0.66 -8.94
N THR A 61 -11.53 -0.15 -7.87
CA THR A 61 -11.93 -0.29 -6.48
C THR A 61 -12.48 1.07 -6.17
N SER A 62 -13.80 1.20 -6.19
CA SER A 62 -14.49 2.37 -5.68
C SER A 62 -13.78 2.88 -4.42
N ILE A 63 -13.22 4.08 -4.48
CA ILE A 63 -12.53 4.70 -3.36
C ILE A 63 -13.57 5.53 -2.62
N SER A 64 -13.63 5.36 -1.31
CA SER A 64 -14.46 6.20 -0.45
C SER A 64 -13.58 7.14 0.35
N THR A 65 -14.02 8.40 0.44
CA THR A 65 -13.36 9.39 1.30
C THR A 65 -14.04 9.40 2.67
N LEU A 66 -13.24 9.28 3.72
CA LEU A 66 -13.67 9.38 5.10
C LEU A 66 -13.23 10.70 5.72
N TYR A 67 -14.13 11.35 6.45
CA TYR A 67 -13.84 12.48 7.31
C TYR A 67 -13.38 11.99 8.67
N VAL A 68 -12.24 12.51 9.16
CA VAL A 68 -11.68 12.17 10.47
C VAL A 68 -11.56 13.45 11.30
N GLY A 69 -12.40 13.58 12.32
CA GLY A 69 -12.48 14.74 13.21
C GLY A 69 -11.93 14.47 14.60
N ASN A 70 -11.74 15.57 15.34
CA ASN A 70 -11.20 15.59 16.71
C ASN A 70 -9.79 14.99 16.86
N LEU A 71 -9.01 14.99 15.78
CA LEU A 71 -7.62 14.56 15.80
C LEU A 71 -6.79 15.47 16.72
N PRO A 72 -5.83 14.91 17.48
CA PRO A 72 -4.93 15.70 18.28
C PRO A 72 -4.08 16.60 17.38
N TYR A 73 -3.75 17.81 17.83
CA TYR A 73 -2.93 18.75 17.06
C TYR A 73 -1.53 18.21 16.76
N ARG A 74 -1.09 17.17 17.48
CA ARG A 74 0.18 16.46 17.24
C ARG A 74 0.06 15.31 16.23
N ALA A 75 -1.14 14.89 15.83
CA ALA A 75 -1.32 13.84 14.82
C ALA A 75 -0.65 14.21 13.49
N ASN A 76 0.07 13.23 12.95
CA ASN A 76 0.70 13.30 11.63
C ASN A 76 -0.07 12.43 10.64
N GLU A 77 0.09 12.72 9.35
CA GLU A 77 -0.50 11.92 8.26
C GLU A 77 -0.07 10.45 8.36
N ALA A 78 1.21 10.19 8.71
CA ALA A 78 1.71 8.83 8.92
C ALA A 78 0.96 8.08 10.04
N ALA A 79 0.72 8.73 11.17
CA ALA A 79 0.02 8.10 12.30
C ALA A 79 -1.45 7.82 11.99
N VAL A 80 -2.10 8.70 11.23
CA VAL A 80 -3.47 8.47 10.76
C VAL A 80 -3.48 7.37 9.69
N ARG A 81 -2.53 7.36 8.77
CA ARG A 81 -2.41 6.29 7.78
C ARG A 81 -2.26 4.93 8.45
N GLU A 82 -1.37 4.82 9.42
CA GLU A 82 -1.13 3.57 10.16
C GLU A 82 -2.39 3.09 10.89
N LEU A 83 -3.11 3.99 11.57
CA LEU A 83 -4.38 3.66 12.23
C LEU A 83 -5.44 3.11 11.27
N PHE A 84 -5.55 3.68 10.07
CA PHE A 84 -6.53 3.23 9.06
C PHE A 84 -6.03 2.01 8.27
N SER A 85 -4.72 1.76 8.25
CA SER A 85 -4.11 0.62 7.56
C SER A 85 -4.43 -0.72 8.22
N GLU A 86 -4.87 -0.72 9.49
CA GLU A 86 -5.37 -1.92 10.18
C GLU A 86 -6.70 -2.42 9.61
N TYR A 87 -7.50 -1.53 9.02
CA TYR A 87 -8.83 -1.84 8.49
C TYR A 87 -8.84 -2.05 6.98
N GLY A 88 -7.94 -1.39 6.24
CA GLY A 88 -7.88 -1.52 4.79
C GLY A 88 -6.76 -0.72 4.15
N GLN A 89 -6.66 -0.81 2.82
CA GLN A 89 -5.60 -0.14 2.08
C GLN A 89 -5.88 1.36 1.94
N VAL A 90 -5.09 2.19 2.62
CA VAL A 90 -5.16 3.65 2.54
C VAL A 90 -4.47 4.15 1.26
N GLN A 91 -5.23 4.80 0.40
CA GLN A 91 -4.71 5.49 -0.79
C GLN A 91 -4.01 6.79 -0.37
N SER A 92 -4.77 7.70 0.23
CA SER A 92 -4.32 9.06 0.54
C SER A 92 -4.78 9.53 1.91
N VAL A 93 -3.99 10.39 2.55
CA VAL A 93 -4.35 11.05 3.82
C VAL A 93 -4.05 12.52 3.69
N ARG A 94 -5.04 13.36 3.98
CA ARG A 94 -4.92 14.82 3.91
C ARG A 94 -5.34 15.45 5.22
N LEU A 95 -4.40 16.02 5.96
CA LEU A 95 -4.72 16.75 7.19
C LEU A 95 -4.90 18.24 6.93
N MET A 96 -5.99 18.82 7.46
CA MET A 96 -6.29 20.24 7.26
C MET A 96 -5.51 21.09 8.26
N LYS A 97 -4.76 22.04 7.72
CA LYS A 97 -4.11 23.11 8.47
C LYS A 97 -4.85 24.42 8.22
N ASP A 98 -4.81 25.30 9.20
CA ASP A 98 -5.24 26.68 9.05
C ASP A 98 -4.25 27.40 8.11
N LYS A 99 -4.78 28.07 7.07
CA LYS A 99 -3.97 28.78 6.08
C LYS A 99 -3.30 30.03 6.64
N HIS A 100 -3.88 30.64 7.68
CA HIS A 100 -3.37 31.88 8.25
C HIS A 100 -2.37 31.61 9.38
N THR A 101 -2.68 30.66 10.26
CA THR A 101 -1.84 30.35 11.43
C THR A 101 -0.90 29.16 11.24
N GLY A 102 -1.08 28.36 10.18
CA GLY A 102 -0.34 27.11 9.95
C GLY A 102 -0.64 25.99 10.96
N LYS A 103 -1.47 26.25 11.98
CA LYS A 103 -1.80 25.28 13.02
C LYS A 103 -2.75 24.22 12.47
N ARG A 104 -2.65 22.99 12.98
CA ARG A 104 -3.56 21.90 12.61
C ARG A 104 -4.96 22.21 13.11
N ARG A 105 -5.98 22.02 12.27
CA ARG A 105 -7.39 22.21 12.65
C ARG A 105 -7.98 21.04 13.43
N GLY A 106 -7.22 19.94 13.57
CA GLY A 106 -7.67 18.74 14.27
C GLY A 106 -8.69 17.92 13.48
N PHE A 107 -8.64 18.00 12.14
CA PHE A 107 -9.41 17.11 11.27
C PHE A 107 -8.71 16.86 9.94
N GLY A 108 -9.11 15.77 9.28
CA GLY A 108 -8.50 15.19 8.10
C GLY A 108 -9.53 14.57 7.15
N PHE A 109 -9.06 14.24 5.95
CA PHE A 109 -9.72 13.33 5.02
C PHE A 109 -8.79 12.15 4.75
N VAL A 110 -9.34 10.95 4.67
CA VAL A 110 -8.64 9.70 4.37
C VAL A 110 -9.35 9.02 3.21
N GLU A 111 -8.62 8.64 2.18
CA GLU A 111 -9.12 7.88 1.05
C GLU A 111 -8.74 6.41 1.25
N ILE A 112 -9.74 5.54 1.25
CA ILE A 112 -9.62 4.10 1.46
C ILE A 112 -10.53 3.37 0.46
N SER A 113 -10.29 2.07 0.26
CA SER A 113 -11.23 1.20 -0.46
C SER A 113 -12.64 1.33 0.13
N ALA A 114 -13.67 1.52 -0.71
CA ALA A 114 -15.06 1.64 -0.28
C ALA A 114 -15.55 0.40 0.49
N ALA A 115 -15.02 -0.79 0.16
CA ALA A 115 -15.35 -2.02 0.86
C ALA A 115 -14.90 -1.99 2.33
N ASP A 116 -13.76 -1.35 2.62
CA ASP A 116 -13.17 -1.27 3.96
C ASP A 116 -13.65 -0.01 4.71
N ALA A 117 -14.18 0.99 3.99
CA ALA A 117 -14.58 2.28 4.52
C ALA A 117 -15.65 2.17 5.61
N GLU A 118 -16.66 1.33 5.40
CA GLU A 118 -17.74 1.12 6.36
C GLU A 118 -17.21 0.48 7.67
N GLN A 119 -16.36 -0.54 7.56
CA GLN A 119 -15.75 -1.20 8.71
C GLN A 119 -14.84 -0.25 9.51
N ALA A 120 -14.04 0.55 8.80
CA ALA A 120 -13.20 1.57 9.42
C ALA A 120 -14.03 2.62 10.16
N VAL A 121 -15.16 3.07 9.59
CA VAL A 121 -16.07 4.02 10.25
C VAL A 121 -16.66 3.40 11.51
N LEU A 122 -17.19 2.18 11.44
CA LEU A 122 -17.82 1.52 12.59
C LEU A 122 -16.85 1.30 13.75
N SER A 123 -15.59 0.98 13.45
CA SER A 123 -14.58 0.64 14.45
C SER A 123 -13.85 1.86 15.02
N LEU A 124 -13.58 2.87 14.17
CA LEU A 124 -12.82 4.05 14.58
C LEU A 124 -13.70 5.23 15.01
N ASN A 125 -14.98 5.23 14.67
CA ASN A 125 -15.88 6.27 15.18
C ASN A 125 -16.06 6.11 16.69
N ASP A 126 -15.87 7.21 17.42
CA ASP A 126 -15.89 7.28 18.88
C ASP A 126 -14.78 6.46 19.59
N SER A 127 -13.74 6.03 18.85
CA SER A 127 -12.56 5.41 19.44
C SER A 127 -11.62 6.44 20.08
N GLU A 128 -10.87 6.04 21.11
CA GLU A 128 -9.87 6.91 21.73
C GLU A 128 -8.53 6.85 21.00
N PHE A 129 -8.05 8.01 20.56
CA PHE A 129 -6.74 8.18 19.95
C PHE A 129 -5.99 9.33 20.61
N GLN A 130 -4.89 9.00 21.28
CA GLN A 130 -4.04 9.97 22.01
C GLN A 130 -4.86 10.88 22.95
N GLN A 131 -5.70 10.27 23.79
CA GLN A 131 -6.56 10.96 24.78
C GLN A 131 -7.66 11.84 24.16
N ARG A 132 -8.02 11.60 22.89
CA ARG A 132 -9.15 12.28 22.22
C ARG A 132 -10.01 11.26 21.50
N THR A 133 -11.32 11.42 21.63
CA THR A 133 -12.32 10.60 20.94
C THR A 133 -12.41 10.99 19.46
N LEU A 134 -12.01 10.11 18.55
CA LEU A 134 -12.10 10.37 17.12
C LEU A 134 -13.54 10.41 16.65
N LYS A 135 -13.81 11.21 15.62
CA LYS A 135 -15.09 11.20 14.92
C LYS A 135 -14.87 10.83 13.47
N VAL A 136 -15.25 9.63 13.08
CA VAL A 136 -15.04 9.11 11.73
C VAL A 136 -16.38 8.98 11.04
N ARG A 137 -16.52 9.56 9.86
CA ARG A 137 -17.76 9.52 9.06
C ARG A 137 -17.41 9.47 7.59
N GLU A 138 -18.32 8.96 6.78
CA GLU A 138 -18.21 9.11 5.33
C GLU A 138 -18.22 10.60 4.96
N ALA A 139 -17.23 11.03 4.18
CA ALA A 139 -17.14 12.40 3.73
C ALA A 139 -18.06 12.59 2.53
N LYS A 140 -18.91 13.62 2.58
CA LYS A 140 -19.54 14.13 1.37
C LYS A 140 -18.43 14.71 0.50
N GLU A 141 -18.29 14.21 -0.72
CA GLU A 141 -17.33 14.72 -1.70
C GLU A 141 -17.37 16.24 -1.72
N ARG A 142 -16.23 16.87 -1.49
CA ARG A 142 -16.13 18.30 -1.75
C ARG A 142 -16.22 18.44 -3.27
N PRO A 143 -17.19 19.20 -3.83
CA PRO A 143 -17.21 19.44 -5.26
C PRO A 143 -15.84 19.96 -5.67
N GLU A 144 -15.22 19.29 -6.63
CA GLU A 144 -13.95 19.73 -7.20
C GLU A 144 -14.12 21.19 -7.60
N GLN A 145 -13.30 22.07 -7.03
CA GLN A 145 -13.21 23.43 -7.54
C GLN A 145 -12.45 23.31 -8.87
N ILE A 146 -13.18 23.17 -9.97
CA ILE A 146 -12.66 23.38 -11.31
C ILE A 146 -12.11 24.81 -11.29
N VAL A 147 -10.79 24.93 -11.24
CA VAL A 147 -10.11 26.21 -11.38
C VAL A 147 -10.07 26.48 -12.87
N GLU A 148 -11.04 27.26 -13.35
CA GLU A 148 -11.07 27.82 -14.70
C GLU A 148 -10.08 28.98 -14.82
#